data_AF-A0A3M1KJT4-F1
#
_entry.id   AF-A0A3M1KJT4-F1
#
_cell.length_a   1.000
_cell.length_b   1.000
_cell.length_c   1.000
_cell.angle_alpha   90.00
_cell.angle_beta   90.00
_cell.angle_gamma   90.00
#
_symmetry.space_group_name_H-M   'P 1'
#
loop_
_entity.id
_entity.type
_entity.pdbx_description
1 polymer ?
#
loop_
_entity_poly.entity_id
_entity_poly.type
_entity_poly.pdbx_seq_one_letter_code
_entity_poly.pdbx_strand_id
1 'polypeptide(L)'
;MRLQRRTVADGAPLPGCSPLLSRIYRARGVTDASQLDYRLTALTPPDALKGVRAAADVLADAILGSQRVLVVGDYDADGATSTALAVSALRALGASSVDYLIPDRFASGYGLSP
;
A
#
# COMPACT_ATOMS: atom_id res chain seq x y z
N MET A 1 -13.36 -24.60 -10.83
CA MET A 1 -12.85 -24.30 -9.47
C MET A 1 -13.08 -25.54 -8.59
N ARG A 2 -12.01 -26.22 -8.13
CA ARG A 2 -12.12 -27.43 -7.30
C ARG A 2 -11.89 -27.07 -5.84
N LEU A 3 -12.84 -27.38 -4.96
CA LEU A 3 -12.66 -27.16 -3.52
C LEU A 3 -11.61 -28.16 -3.01
N GLN A 4 -10.50 -27.63 -2.47
CA GLN A 4 -9.47 -28.42 -1.80
C GLN A 4 -9.38 -28.01 -0.34
N ARG A 5 -9.35 -29.01 0.55
CA ARG A 5 -9.16 -28.79 1.98
C ARG A 5 -7.70 -28.43 2.23
N ARG A 6 -7.45 -27.33 2.91
CA ARG A 6 -6.09 -26.96 3.37
C ARG A 6 -5.69 -27.83 4.55
N THR A 7 -4.47 -28.35 4.51
CA THR A 7 -3.84 -28.99 5.68
C THR A 7 -3.58 -27.93 6.74
N VAL A 8 -3.85 -28.27 8.00
CA VAL A 8 -3.54 -27.39 9.13
C VAL A 8 -2.19 -27.85 9.66
N ALA A 9 -1.20 -26.96 9.69
CA ALA A 9 0.10 -27.26 10.30
C ALA A 9 -0.10 -27.60 11.79
N ASP A 10 0.66 -28.55 12.33
CA ASP A 10 0.67 -28.89 13.76
C ASP A 10 1.22 -27.73 14.61
N GLY A 11 0.86 -27.69 15.91
CA GLY A 11 1.20 -26.58 16.81
C GLY A 11 0.10 -26.16 17.79
N ALA A 12 0.43 -25.24 18.69
CA ALA A 12 -0.49 -24.72 19.70
C ALA A 12 -1.62 -23.86 19.07
N PRO A 13 -2.81 -23.79 19.70
CA PRO A 13 -3.82 -22.81 19.33
C PRO A 13 -3.30 -21.39 19.50
N LEU A 14 -3.77 -20.49 18.64
CA LEU A 14 -3.49 -19.04 18.77
C LEU A 14 -4.24 -18.51 20.00
N PRO A 15 -3.56 -17.76 20.90
CA PRO A 15 -4.19 -17.21 22.09
C PRO A 15 -5.25 -16.16 21.72
N GLY A 16 -6.27 -16.02 22.56
CA GLY A 16 -7.28 -14.93 22.40
C GLY A 16 -8.30 -15.12 21.28
N CYS A 17 -8.36 -16.28 20.61
CA CYS A 17 -9.38 -16.60 19.62
C CYS A 17 -10.01 -17.98 19.85
N SER A 18 -11.21 -18.20 19.28
CA SER A 18 -11.90 -19.49 19.43
C SER A 18 -11.13 -20.63 18.74
N PRO A 19 -11.30 -21.90 19.16
CA PRO A 19 -10.62 -23.05 18.54
C PRO A 19 -10.86 -23.15 17.02
N LEU A 20 -12.06 -22.77 16.57
CA LEU A 20 -12.40 -22.72 15.15
C LEU A 20 -11.59 -21.65 14.40
N LEU A 21 -11.53 -20.44 14.93
CA LEU A 21 -10.76 -19.34 14.32
C LEU A 21 -9.27 -19.65 14.30
N SER A 22 -8.71 -20.17 15.40
CA SER A 22 -7.31 -20.58 15.45
C SER A 22 -6.98 -21.62 14.37
N ARG A 23 -7.85 -22.62 14.18
CA ARG A 23 -7.67 -23.64 13.13
C ARG A 23 -7.71 -23.02 11.72
N ILE A 24 -8.62 -22.08 11.50
CA ILE A 24 -8.76 -21.36 10.23
C ILE A 24 -7.53 -20.50 9.92
N TYR A 25 -7.01 -19.76 10.90
CA TYR A 25 -5.83 -18.91 10.75
C TYR A 25 -4.56 -19.72 10.48
N ARG A 26 -4.36 -20.81 11.23
CA ARG A 26 -3.23 -21.72 11.01
C ARG A 26 -3.26 -22.40 9.64
N ALA A 27 -4.46 -22.74 9.16
CA ALA A 27 -4.63 -23.23 7.78
C ALA A 27 -4.29 -22.19 6.70
N ARG A 28 -4.09 -20.92 7.07
CA ARG A 28 -3.63 -19.82 6.21
C ARG A 28 -2.17 -19.42 6.48
N GLY A 29 -1.44 -20.16 7.32
CA GLY A 29 -0.05 -19.88 7.65
C GLY A 29 0.16 -18.83 8.75
N VAL A 30 -0.90 -18.43 9.46
CA VAL A 30 -0.78 -17.57 10.64
C VAL A 30 -0.38 -18.44 11.83
N THR A 31 0.84 -18.25 12.33
CA THR A 31 1.44 -18.99 13.44
C THR A 31 1.60 -18.15 14.70
N ASP A 32 1.52 -16.82 14.59
CA ASP A 32 1.65 -15.88 15.70
C ASP A 32 0.49 -14.86 15.71
N ALA A 33 0.03 -14.49 16.90
CA ALA A 33 -1.07 -13.54 17.06
C ALA A 33 -0.74 -12.12 16.53
N SER A 34 0.54 -11.73 16.52
CA SER A 34 1.00 -10.44 15.97
C SER A 34 0.77 -10.32 14.46
N GLN A 35 0.69 -11.45 13.73
CA GLN A 35 0.37 -11.43 12.30
C GLN A 35 -1.09 -11.03 12.01
N LEU A 36 -1.93 -10.95 13.05
CA LEU A 36 -3.31 -10.47 12.99
C LEU A 36 -3.43 -9.02 13.50
N ASP A 37 -2.31 -8.37 13.81
CA ASP A 37 -2.29 -6.99 14.26
C ASP A 37 -2.29 -6.03 13.06
N TYR A 38 -3.43 -5.40 12.83
CA TYR A 38 -3.63 -4.43 11.74
C TYR A 38 -3.48 -2.97 12.20
N ARG A 39 -3.00 -2.74 13.43
CA ARG A 39 -2.73 -1.38 13.91
C ARG A 39 -1.61 -0.77 13.07
N LEU A 40 -1.65 0.55 12.88
CA LEU A 40 -0.61 1.29 12.15
C LEU A 40 0.80 1.00 12.67
N THR A 41 0.95 0.82 13.99
CA THR A 41 2.24 0.51 14.64
C THR A 41 2.80 -0.86 14.31
N ALA A 42 1.97 -1.79 13.81
CA ALA A 42 2.37 -3.12 13.39
C ALA A 42 2.68 -3.20 11.89
N LEU A 43 2.37 -2.15 11.11
CA LEU A 43 2.73 -2.06 9.71
C LEU A 43 4.22 -1.71 9.56
N THR A 44 4.80 -2.10 8.42
CA THR A 44 6.17 -1.73 8.08
C THR A 44 6.34 -0.21 8.13
N PRO A 45 7.33 0.31 8.88
CA PRO A 45 7.52 1.75 8.99
C PRO A 45 7.93 2.33 7.62
N PRO A 46 7.49 3.56 7.28
CA PRO A 46 7.83 4.19 6.00
C PRO A 46 9.35 4.23 5.76
N ASP A 47 10.15 4.49 6.80
CA ASP A 47 11.62 4.54 6.74
C ASP A 47 12.29 3.24 6.25
N ALA A 48 11.59 2.11 6.28
CA ALA A 48 12.09 0.84 5.72
C ALA A 48 11.90 0.73 4.20
N LEU A 49 11.12 1.62 3.58
CA LEU A 49 10.94 1.67 2.13
C LEU A 49 12.22 2.17 1.47
N LYS A 50 12.72 1.40 0.51
CA LYS A 50 13.94 1.73 -0.22
C LYS A 50 13.82 3.11 -0.88
N GLY A 51 14.73 4.03 -0.53
CA GLY A 51 14.80 5.36 -1.14
C GLY A 51 13.77 6.37 -0.63
N VAL A 52 12.98 6.04 0.40
CA VAL A 52 11.89 6.90 0.89
C VAL A 52 12.35 8.28 1.35
N ARG A 53 13.49 8.37 2.05
CA ARG A 53 14.01 9.67 2.53
C ARG A 53 14.41 10.56 1.36
N ALA A 54 15.18 10.03 0.41
CA ALA A 54 15.58 10.79 -0.77
C ALA A 54 14.36 11.24 -1.59
N ALA A 55 13.33 10.41 -1.73
CA ALA A 55 12.09 10.80 -2.40
C ALA A 55 11.33 11.88 -1.62
N ALA A 56 11.27 11.79 -0.29
CA ALA A 56 10.64 12.78 0.57
C ALA A 56 11.35 14.14 0.50
N ASP A 57 12.70 14.14 0.48
CA ASP A 57 13.51 15.35 0.33
C ASP A 57 13.23 16.03 -1.01
N VAL A 58 13.17 15.27 -2.12
CA VAL A 58 12.81 15.81 -3.45
C VAL A 58 11.42 16.45 -3.45
N LEU A 59 10.44 15.82 -2.80
CA LEU A 59 9.09 16.37 -2.70
C LEU A 59 9.06 17.62 -1.81
N ALA A 60 9.79 17.62 -0.69
CA ALA A 60 9.89 18.78 0.18
C ALA A 60 10.51 19.98 -0.54
N ASP A 61 11.61 19.77 -1.27
CA ASP A 61 12.25 20.79 -2.09
C ASP A 61 11.32 21.32 -3.18
N ALA A 62 10.57 20.44 -3.84
CA ALA A 62 9.58 20.82 -4.86
C ALA A 62 8.45 21.68 -4.26
N ILE A 63 7.95 21.32 -3.07
CA ILE A 63 6.91 22.08 -2.36
C ILE A 63 7.43 23.45 -1.95
N LEU A 64 8.59 23.51 -1.27
CA LEU A 64 9.20 24.76 -0.82
C LEU A 64 9.58 25.67 -1.98
N GLY A 65 10.01 25.08 -3.10
CA GLY A 65 10.33 25.79 -4.34
C GLY A 65 9.11 26.17 -5.19
N SER A 66 7.88 25.89 -4.76
CA SER A 66 6.65 26.12 -5.54
C SER A 66 6.70 25.51 -6.95
N GLN A 67 7.35 24.36 -7.08
CA GLN A 67 7.44 23.64 -8.35
C GLN A 67 6.09 23.01 -8.71
N ARG A 68 5.90 22.73 -10.01
CA ARG A 68 4.75 21.95 -10.47
C ARG A 68 5.02 20.46 -10.25
N VAL A 69 4.06 19.77 -9.66
CA VAL A 69 4.12 18.32 -9.43
C VAL A 69 3.03 17.64 -10.26
N LEU A 70 3.41 16.64 -11.04
CA LEU A 70 2.49 15.76 -11.76
C LEU A 70 2.56 14.37 -11.13
N VAL A 71 1.44 13.89 -10.60
CA VAL A 71 1.31 12.52 -10.09
C VAL A 71 0.86 11.61 -11.23
N VAL A 72 1.72 10.71 -11.67
CA VAL A 72 1.35 9.71 -12.68
C VAL A 72 0.97 8.40 -11.98
N GLY A 73 -0.29 8.01 -12.09
CA GLY A 73 -0.86 6.82 -11.46
C GLY A 73 -1.09 5.68 -12.45
N ASP A 74 -1.57 4.55 -11.92
CA ASP A 74 -2.10 3.43 -12.72
C ASP A 74 -3.64 3.48 -12.77
N TYR A 75 -4.25 2.82 -13.75
CA TYR A 75 -5.68 2.85 -14.00
C TYR A 75 -6.51 1.88 -13.13
N ASP A 76 -5.85 0.99 -12.37
CA ASP A 76 -6.54 0.08 -11.47
C ASP A 76 -6.97 0.77 -10.16
N ALA A 77 -7.69 0.04 -9.30
CA ALA A 77 -8.23 0.62 -8.08
C ALA A 77 -7.12 1.10 -7.11
N ASP A 78 -5.98 0.42 -7.06
CA ASP A 78 -4.86 0.82 -6.21
C ASP A 78 -4.15 2.06 -6.77
N GLY A 79 -3.92 2.10 -8.08
CA GLY A 79 -3.36 3.25 -8.79
C GLY A 79 -4.24 4.51 -8.68
N ALA A 80 -5.55 4.37 -8.84
CA ALA A 80 -6.49 5.48 -8.73
C ALA A 80 -6.56 6.03 -7.30
N THR A 81 -6.63 5.14 -6.29
CA THR A 81 -6.74 5.56 -4.88
C THR A 81 -5.43 6.14 -4.34
N SER A 82 -4.28 5.55 -4.69
CA SER A 82 -2.97 6.10 -4.34
C SER A 82 -2.71 7.47 -4.99
N THR A 83 -3.13 7.65 -6.24
CA THR A 83 -3.04 8.96 -6.92
C THR A 83 -3.89 10.02 -6.23
N ALA A 84 -5.15 9.69 -5.92
CA ALA A 84 -6.04 10.61 -5.20
C ALA A 84 -5.47 10.99 -3.82
N LEU A 85 -4.90 10.02 -3.10
CA LEU A 85 -4.23 10.24 -1.81
C LEU A 85 -3.01 11.15 -1.98
N ALA A 86 -2.13 10.88 -2.94
CA ALA A 86 -0.92 11.66 -3.18
C ALA A 86 -1.25 13.12 -3.52
N VAL A 87 -2.21 13.35 -4.43
CA VAL A 87 -2.67 14.70 -4.78
C VAL A 87 -3.23 15.43 -3.56
N SER A 88 -4.05 14.76 -2.77
CA SER A 88 -4.65 15.35 -1.56
C SER A 88 -3.59 15.69 -0.51
N ALA A 89 -2.64 14.78 -0.27
CA ALA A 89 -1.56 14.97 0.70
C ALA A 89 -0.60 16.09 0.29
N LEU A 90 -0.15 16.13 -0.98
CA LEU A 90 0.75 17.17 -1.48
C LEU A 90 0.11 18.56 -1.36
N ARG A 91 -1.17 18.70 -1.71
CA ARG A 91 -1.91 19.96 -1.53
C ARG A 91 -2.03 20.35 -0.07
N ALA A 92 -2.34 19.40 0.81
CA ALA A 92 -2.41 19.64 2.25
C ALA A 92 -1.04 20.05 2.85
N LEU A 93 0.07 19.60 2.25
CA LEU A 93 1.43 19.97 2.62
C LEU A 93 1.89 21.32 2.04
N GLY A 94 1.06 21.99 1.25
CA GLY A 94 1.34 23.33 0.72
C GLY A 94 1.81 23.38 -0.74
N ALA A 95 1.78 22.27 -1.47
CA ALA A 95 2.04 22.28 -2.91
C ALA A 95 0.94 23.09 -3.63
N SER A 96 1.32 24.19 -4.29
CA SER A 96 0.40 25.11 -4.96
C SER A 96 -0.06 24.63 -6.34
N SER A 97 0.71 23.77 -7.00
CA SER A 97 0.42 23.24 -8.34
C SER A 97 0.63 21.73 -8.38
N VAL A 98 -0.45 20.97 -8.20
CA VAL A 98 -0.45 19.50 -8.26
C VAL A 98 -1.51 19.02 -9.23
N ASP A 99 -1.06 18.39 -10.31
CA ASP A 99 -1.87 17.73 -11.32
C ASP A 99 -1.68 16.22 -11.26
N TYR A 100 -2.52 15.47 -11.98
CA TYR A 100 -2.37 14.03 -12.11
C TYR A 100 -2.62 13.56 -13.54
N LEU A 101 -2.05 12.40 -13.86
CA LEU A 101 -2.28 11.69 -15.11
C LEU A 101 -2.52 10.21 -14.80
N ILE A 102 -3.65 9.69 -15.25
CA ILE A 102 -3.93 8.25 -15.28
C ILE A 102 -3.92 7.82 -16.75
N PRO A 103 -3.04 6.89 -17.16
CA PRO A 103 -2.95 6.47 -18.55
C PRO A 103 -4.21 5.71 -18.98
N ASP A 104 -4.58 5.87 -20.25
CA ASP A 104 -5.61 5.03 -20.86
C ASP A 104 -5.02 3.66 -21.14
N ARG A 105 -5.54 2.64 -20.47
CA ARG A 105 -5.11 1.25 -20.62
C ARG A 105 -5.12 0.76 -22.07
N PHE A 106 -6.10 1.20 -22.86
CA PHE A 106 -6.33 0.73 -24.22
C PHE A 106 -5.54 1.54 -25.25
N ALA A 107 -5.32 2.83 -25.00
CA ALA A 107 -4.60 3.71 -25.93
C ALA A 107 -3.10 3.84 -25.64
N SER A 108 -2.69 3.81 -24.37
CA SER A 108 -1.32 4.16 -23.95
C SER A 108 -0.47 2.96 -23.52
N GLY A 109 -1.05 1.78 -23.25
CA GLY A 109 -0.34 0.65 -22.67
C GLY A 109 -0.17 0.77 -21.15
N TYR A 110 0.85 0.12 -20.57
CA TYR A 110 1.10 0.12 -19.11
C TYR A 110 2.24 1.07 -18.72
N GLY A 111 1.99 1.96 -17.76
CA GLY A 111 3.01 2.84 -17.17
C GLY A 111 3.29 4.13 -17.93
N LEU A 112 4.53 4.63 -17.80
CA LEU A 112 5.01 5.85 -18.46
C LEU A 112 5.32 5.55 -19.93
N SER A 113 4.40 5.91 -20.82
CA SER A 113 4.62 5.83 -22.26
C SER A 113 5.45 7.04 -22.74
N PRO A 114 6.41 6.86 -23.67
CA PRO A 114 7.32 7.91 -24.14
C PRO A 114 6.64 9.12 -24.78
#